data_AF-A0A968NXJ8-F1
#
_entry.id   AF-A0A968NXJ8-F1
#
_cell.length_a   1.000
_cell.length_b   1.000
_cell.length_c   1.000
_cell.angle_alpha   90.00
_cell.angle_beta   90.00
_cell.angle_gamma   90.00
#
_symmetry.space_group_name_H-M   'P 1'
#
loop_
_entity.id
_entity.type
_entity.pdbx_description
1 polymer ?
#
loop_
_entity_poly.entity_id
_entity_poly.type
_entity_poly.pdbx_seq_one_letter_code
_entity_poly.pdbx_strand_id
1 'polypeptide(L)' 'MSYQVLIPRPTQKRLDNLPKEVRDRMIEKILLLAENPRPSGTKKLKGYDNEYRIRVGDYRV' A
#
# COMPACT_ATOMS: atom_id res chain seq x y z
N MET A 1 8.10 -13.90 -8.76
CA MET A 1 8.38 -13.98 -7.31
C MET A 1 7.13 -13.49 -6.60
N SER A 2 6.57 -14.28 -5.71
CA SER A 2 5.37 -13.92 -4.94
C SER A 2 5.81 -13.41 -3.58
N TYR A 3 5.61 -12.12 -3.32
CA TYR A 3 5.82 -11.50 -2.01
C TYR A 3 4.57 -11.64 -1.16
N GLN A 4 4.75 -11.86 0.14
CA GLN A 4 3.65 -11.85 1.09
C GLN A 4 3.44 -10.43 1.62
N VAL A 5 2.21 -9.93 1.48
CA VAL A 5 1.83 -8.64 2.06
C VAL A 5 1.36 -8.86 3.51
N LEU A 6 2.01 -8.17 4.45
CA LEU A 6 1.61 -8.16 5.86
C LEU A 6 1.03 -6.80 6.22
N ILE A 7 -0.24 -6.78 6.63
CA ILE A 7 -0.95 -5.56 7.05
C ILE A 7 -1.09 -5.56 8.57
N PRO A 8 -0.50 -4.59 9.28
CA PRO A 8 -0.71 -4.47 10.72
C PRO A 8 -2.19 -4.22 11.06
N ARG A 9 -2.66 -4.79 12.17
CA ARG A 9 -4.02 -4.55 12.72
C ARG A 9 -4.45 -3.08 12.75
N PRO A 10 -3.62 -2.10 13.20
CA PRO A 10 -4.03 -0.69 13.18
C PRO A 10 -4.24 -0.15 11.77
N THR A 11 -3.47 -0.63 10.78
CA THR A 11 -3.63 -0.26 9.37
C THR A 11 -4.88 -0.88 8.77
N GLN A 12 -5.20 -2.14 9.11
CA GLN A 12 -6.44 -2.78 8.71
C GLN A 12 -7.66 -1.99 9.19
N LYS A 13 -7.70 -1.60 10.46
CA LYS A 13 -8.81 -0.76 10.99
C LYS A 13 -8.96 0.56 10.25
N ARG A 14 -7.84 1.18 9.83
CA ARG A 14 -7.86 2.41 9.03
C ARG A 14 -8.44 2.15 7.64
N LEU A 15 -8.05 1.05 6.99
CA LEU A 15 -8.59 0.64 5.69
C LEU A 15 -10.10 0.35 5.76
N ASP A 16 -10.54 -0.33 6.81
CA ASP A 16 -11.96 -0.68 7.01
C ASP A 16 -12.85 0.54 7.21
N ASN A 17 -12.29 1.62 7.80
CA ASN A 17 -12.99 2.89 8.01
C ASN A 17 -13.03 3.80 6.76
N LEU A 18 -12.37 3.42 5.67
CA LEU A 18 -12.41 4.20 4.43
C LEU A 18 -13.73 3.98 3.66
N PRO A 19 -14.16 4.95 2.84
CA PRO A 19 -15.25 4.74 1.90
C PRO A 19 -15.00 3.52 1.03
N LYS A 20 -16.05 2.75 0.73
CA LYS A 20 -15.97 1.47 -0.01
C LYS A 20 -15.13 1.58 -1.28
N GLU A 21 -15.38 2.58 -2.11
CA GLU A 21 -14.65 2.79 -3.38
C GLU A 21 -13.15 3.04 -3.17
N VAL A 22 -12.78 3.79 -2.14
CA VAL A 22 -11.38 4.05 -1.79
C VAL A 22 -10.72 2.78 -1.30
N ARG A 23 -11.39 2.06 -0.39
CA ARG A 23 -10.87 0.82 0.17
C ARG A 23 -10.62 -0.22 -0.93
N ASP A 24 -11.57 -0.39 -1.84
CA ASP A 24 -11.46 -1.38 -2.92
C ASP A 24 -10.28 -1.03 -3.85
N ARG A 25 -10.10 0.26 -4.20
CA ARG A 25 -8.92 0.74 -4.95
C ARG A 25 -7.60 0.51 -4.21
N MET A 26 -7.58 0.72 -2.89
CA MET A 26 -6.40 0.51 -2.06
C MET A 26 -6.04 -0.98 -2.01
N ILE A 27 -7.01 -1.86 -1.80
CA ILE A 27 -6.81 -3.31 -1.77
C ILE A 27 -6.25 -3.81 -3.10
N GLU A 28 -6.80 -3.36 -4.22
CA GLU A 28 -6.29 -3.71 -5.55
C GLU A 28 -4.80 -3.34 -5.69
N LYS A 29 -4.42 -2.11 -5.30
CA LYS A 29 -3.02 -1.67 -5.35
C LYS A 29 -2.11 -2.41 -4.37
N ILE A 30 -2.61 -2.76 -3.20
CA ILE A 30 -1.86 -3.53 -2.20
C ILE A 30 -1.60 -4.97 -2.70
N LEU A 31 -2.60 -5.61 -3.34
CA LEU A 31 -2.44 -6.95 -3.90
C LEU A 31 -1.39 -6.98 -5.01
N LEU A 32 -1.31 -5.93 -5.84
CA LEU A 32 -0.24 -5.81 -6.85
C LEU A 32 1.17 -5.75 -6.25
N LEU A 33 1.33 -5.38 -4.97
CA LEU A 33 2.64 -5.41 -4.30
C LEU A 33 3.14 -6.84 -4.07
N ALA A 34 2.25 -7.82 -4.02
CA ALA A 34 2.63 -9.23 -3.93
C ALA A 34 3.37 -9.68 -5.20
N GLU A 35 2.98 -9.17 -6.37
CA GLU A 35 3.62 -9.52 -7.65
C GLU A 35 4.80 -8.60 -7.97
N ASN A 36 4.62 -7.30 -7.74
CA ASN A 36 5.65 -6.29 -7.95
C ASN A 36 5.75 -5.38 -6.71
N PRO A 37 6.71 -5.61 -5.80
CA PRO A 37 6.80 -4.88 -4.54
C PRO A 37 7.18 -3.41 -4.72
N ARG A 38 7.66 -3.01 -5.91
CA ARG A 38 8.09 -1.64 -6.22
C ARG A 38 7.52 -1.20 -7.56
N PRO A 39 6.20 -1.00 -7.65
CA PRO A 39 5.57 -0.54 -8.87
C PRO A 39 6.04 0.88 -9.23
N SER A 40 5.83 1.28 -10.47
CA SER A 40 6.17 2.62 -10.95
C SER A 40 5.45 3.70 -10.11
N GLY A 41 6.17 4.78 -9.78
CA GLY A 41 5.68 5.83 -8.88
C GLY A 41 5.97 5.61 -7.39
N THR A 42 6.58 4.48 -7.03
CA THR A 42 7.13 4.26 -5.68
C THR A 42 8.30 5.20 -5.42
N LYS A 43 8.27 5.92 -4.29
CA LYS A 43 9.37 6.78 -3.84
C LYS A 43 9.93 6.26 -2.52
N LYS A 44 11.24 6.08 -2.45
CA LYS A 44 11.93 5.77 -1.19
C LYS A 44 11.83 6.97 -0.25
N LEU A 45 11.49 6.74 1.02
CA LEU A 45 11.46 7.80 2.03
C LEU A 45 12.89 8.14 2.47
N LYS A 46 13.18 9.43 2.63
CA LYS A 46 14.48 9.90 3.13
C LYS A 46 14.52 9.70 4.65
N GLY A 47 15.60 9.10 5.15
CA GLY A 47 15.79 8.81 6.57
C GLY A 47 15.35 7.41 7.01
N TYR A 48 14.90 6.57 6.08
CA TYR A 48 14.51 5.18 6.34
C TYR A 48 15.22 4.23 5.38
N ASP A 49 15.66 3.08 5.89
CA ASP A 49 16.46 2.14 5.10
C ASP A 49 15.61 1.38 4.07
N ASN A 50 14.42 0.95 4.47
CA ASN A 50 13.55 0.06 3.70
C ASN A 50 12.09 0.53 3.63
N GLU A 51 11.85 1.83 3.76
CA GLU A 51 10.50 2.38 3.65
C GLU A 51 10.28 3.09 2.32
N TYR A 52 9.11 2.83 1.76
CA TYR A 52 8.70 3.29 0.45
C TYR A 52 7.29 3.86 0.54
N ARG A 53 6.98 4.78 -0.36
CA ARG A 53 5.67 5.42 -0.46
C ARG A 53 5.12 5.29 -1.87
N ILE A 54 3.86 4.88 -1.95
CA ILE A 54 3.08 4.75 -3.17
C ILE A 54 1.87 5.66 -3.06
N ARG A 55 1.53 6.37 -4.15
CA ARG A 55 0.34 7.21 -4.21
C ARG A 55 -0.80 6.44 -4.87
N VAL A 56 -1.95 6.37 -4.19
CA VAL A 56 -3.17 5.72 -4.68
C VAL A 56 -4.30 6.74 -4.64
N GLY A 57 -4.48 7.48 -5.75
CA GLY A 57 -5.37 8.63 -5.79
C GLY A 57 -4.97 9.69 -4.77
N ASP A 58 -5.88 10.00 -3.85
CA ASP A 58 -5.65 10.97 -2.77
C ASP A 58 -4.93 10.37 -1.54
N TYR A 59 -4.80 9.04 -1.50
CA TYR A 59 -4.22 8.30 -0.38
C TYR A 59 -2.76 7.90 -0.66
N ARG A 60 -2.06 7.52 0.42
CA ARG A 60 -0.67 7.08 0.40
C ARG A 60 -0.56 5.74 1.13
N VAL A 61 0.20 4.82 0.54
CA VAL A 61 0.58 3.52 1.10
C VAL A 61 2.07 3.51 1.32
#